data_AF-A0A0K6GEP6-F1
#
_entry.id   AF-A0A0K6GEP6-F1
#
_cell.length_a   1.000
_cell.length_b   1.000
_cell.length_c   1.000
_cell.angle_alpha   90.00
_cell.angle_beta   90.00
_cell.angle_gamma   90.00
#
_symmetry.space_group_name_H-M   'P 1'
#
loop_
_entity.id
_entity.type
_entity.pdbx_description
1 polymer ?
#
loop_
_entity_poly.entity_id
_entity_poly.type
_entity_poly.pdbx_seq_one_letter_code
_entity_poly.pdbx_strand_id
1 'polypeptide(L)'
;MLSFHLALVFSCAAAALADSIPALYDGRAPLNYTAADIDAPKVPYVYVVKGSEAASKYVTFTNKPPSTPLWFNKANSSIEQTISVKIDNSSEFVPGNNPANSQWGFRRTEILGENNRTMLQTGKTVWHFSIMPNEEHPLNLTHEYQLTFIEPSDGVHVFSVRIGSPFTIPTAPKLPTETAGSLRVLNHALETLYTTPFDAETWHNFAIQVDWDTRTLGVFASKGGDKLTKVSDLVPNDSTKPVPEGRGEFHFGLLKV
;
A
#
# COMPACT_ATOMS: atom_id res chain seq x y z
N MET A 1 58.14 -43.28 7.74
CA MET A 1 57.09 -42.76 6.83
C MET A 1 55.78 -42.76 7.60
N LEU A 2 55.40 -41.61 8.16
CA LEU A 2 54.13 -41.45 8.88
C LEU A 2 53.08 -40.98 7.86
N SER A 3 52.01 -41.74 7.68
CA SER A 3 50.92 -41.41 6.76
C SER A 3 49.79 -40.75 7.57
N PHE A 4 49.55 -39.45 7.36
CA PHE A 4 48.40 -38.75 7.93
C PHE A 4 47.21 -38.90 6.98
N HIS A 5 46.13 -39.52 7.45
CA HIS A 5 44.84 -39.51 6.76
C HIS A 5 44.01 -38.32 7.28
N LEU A 6 43.81 -37.32 6.42
CA LEU A 6 42.97 -36.17 6.68
C LEU A 6 41.52 -36.54 6.35
N ALA A 7 40.68 -36.75 7.37
CA ALA A 7 39.25 -36.94 7.19
C ALA A 7 38.58 -35.57 6.97
N LEU A 8 38.08 -35.33 5.76
CA LEU A 8 37.32 -34.13 5.42
C LEU A 8 35.87 -34.33 5.86
N VAL A 9 35.45 -33.67 6.93
CA VAL A 9 34.05 -33.65 7.37
C VAL A 9 33.30 -32.62 6.53
N PHE A 10 32.48 -33.08 5.58
CA PHE A 10 31.50 -32.23 4.90
C PHE A 10 30.35 -31.93 5.87
N SER A 11 30.33 -30.72 6.43
CA SER A 11 29.15 -30.20 7.11
C SER A 11 28.16 -29.73 6.04
N CYS A 12 27.16 -30.56 5.73
CA CYS A 12 25.99 -30.13 4.98
C CYS A 12 25.15 -29.24 5.91
N ALA A 13 25.31 -27.92 5.78
CA ALA A 13 24.33 -26.98 6.33
C ALA A 13 23.02 -27.18 5.57
N ALA A 14 22.08 -27.88 6.19
CA ALA A 14 20.70 -27.92 5.71
C ALA A 14 20.15 -26.49 5.79
N ALA A 15 19.99 -25.83 4.65
CA ALA A 15 19.20 -24.61 4.57
C ALA A 15 17.78 -24.98 5.01
N ALA A 16 17.37 -24.51 6.19
CA ALA A 16 15.98 -24.58 6.60
C ALA A 16 15.18 -23.85 5.51
N LEU A 17 14.38 -24.62 4.76
CA LEU A 17 13.30 -24.05 3.97
C LEU A 17 12.41 -23.33 4.97
N ALA A 18 12.44 -21.99 4.96
CA ALA A 18 11.49 -21.22 5.72
C ALA A 18 10.10 -21.60 5.19
N ASP A 19 9.34 -22.35 5.98
CA ASP A 19 7.91 -22.53 5.72
C ASP A 19 7.32 -21.13 5.58
N SER A 20 6.72 -20.86 4.42
CA SER A 20 6.14 -19.55 4.13
C SER A 20 5.09 -19.25 5.19
N ILE A 21 5.31 -18.22 6.01
CA ILE A 21 4.31 -17.74 6.96
C ILE A 21 3.03 -17.47 6.16
N PRO A 22 1.91 -18.15 6.44
CA PRO A 22 0.68 -17.94 5.69
C PRO A 22 0.25 -16.47 5.77
N ALA A 23 -0.24 -15.93 4.66
CA ALA A 23 -0.82 -14.60 4.65
C ALA A 23 -2.04 -14.58 5.59
N LEU A 24 -2.09 -13.60 6.51
CA LEU A 24 -3.24 -13.39 7.39
C LEU A 24 -4.49 -12.95 6.59
N TYR A 25 -4.26 -12.25 5.49
CA TYR A 25 -5.25 -11.80 4.53
C TYR A 25 -4.60 -11.71 3.14
N ASP A 26 -5.35 -12.09 2.11
CA ASP A 26 -4.92 -12.04 0.71
C ASP A 26 -5.76 -11.04 -0.07
N GLY A 27 -5.21 -9.84 -0.28
CA GLY A 27 -5.87 -8.73 -0.98
C GLY A 27 -5.54 -8.65 -2.48
N ARG A 28 -4.79 -9.62 -3.01
CA ARG A 28 -4.46 -9.68 -4.43
C ARG A 28 -5.72 -9.83 -5.25
N ALA A 29 -5.83 -9.12 -6.37
CA ALA A 29 -7.01 -9.22 -7.23
C ALA A 29 -7.03 -10.59 -7.92
N PRO A 30 -8.01 -11.47 -7.63
CA PRO A 30 -8.09 -12.78 -8.29
C PRO A 30 -8.15 -12.62 -9.81
N LEU A 31 -7.55 -13.55 -10.56
CA LEU A 31 -7.52 -13.52 -12.04
C LEU A 31 -8.90 -13.47 -12.71
N ASN A 32 -9.96 -13.84 -11.98
CA ASN A 32 -11.34 -13.84 -12.44
C ASN A 32 -12.22 -12.76 -11.77
N TYR A 33 -11.63 -11.81 -11.05
CA TYR A 33 -12.36 -10.73 -10.40
C TYR A 33 -12.85 -9.72 -11.44
N THR A 34 -14.13 -9.33 -11.36
CA THR A 34 -14.81 -8.58 -12.41
C THR A 34 -15.29 -7.20 -11.94
N ALA A 35 -15.74 -6.38 -12.89
CA ALA A 35 -16.44 -5.12 -12.59
C ALA A 35 -17.69 -5.34 -11.70
N ALA A 36 -18.44 -6.41 -11.93
CA ALA A 36 -19.61 -6.73 -11.11
C ALA A 36 -19.22 -7.10 -9.67
N ASP A 37 -18.08 -7.78 -9.48
CA ASP A 37 -17.60 -8.14 -8.14
C ASP A 37 -17.19 -6.90 -7.31
N ILE A 38 -16.67 -5.83 -7.94
CA ILE A 38 -16.34 -4.58 -7.22
C ILE A 38 -17.56 -3.66 -7.04
N ASP A 39 -18.53 -3.70 -7.96
CA ASP A 39 -19.78 -2.92 -7.85
C ASP A 39 -20.69 -3.45 -6.74
N ALA A 40 -20.60 -4.75 -6.44
CA ALA A 40 -21.19 -5.40 -5.29
C ALA A 40 -20.08 -6.04 -4.45
N PRO A 41 -19.32 -5.24 -3.65
CA PRO A 41 -18.04 -5.63 -3.07
C PRO A 41 -18.02 -7.05 -2.53
N LYS A 42 -17.20 -7.86 -3.18
CA LYS A 42 -16.96 -9.26 -2.86
C LYS A 42 -15.53 -9.44 -2.38
N VAL A 43 -15.33 -10.40 -1.47
CA VAL A 43 -13.99 -10.83 -1.03
C VAL A 43 -13.06 -10.96 -2.25
N PRO A 44 -11.89 -10.31 -2.22
CA PRO A 44 -11.23 -9.79 -1.02
C PRO A 44 -11.52 -8.33 -0.66
N TYR A 45 -12.40 -7.61 -1.35
CA TYR A 45 -12.68 -6.19 -1.09
C TYR A 45 -14.02 -5.98 -0.40
N VAL A 46 -14.05 -5.10 0.59
CA VAL A 46 -15.24 -4.94 1.47
C VAL A 46 -16.06 -3.71 1.12
N TYR A 47 -15.40 -2.68 0.63
CA TYR A 47 -16.02 -1.40 0.30
C TYR A 47 -15.13 -0.61 -0.65
N VAL A 48 -15.75 0.34 -1.36
CA VAL A 48 -15.02 1.34 -2.16
C VAL A 48 -15.51 2.72 -1.73
N VAL A 49 -14.62 3.56 -1.23
CA VAL A 49 -14.85 4.99 -1.04
C VAL A 49 -14.79 5.62 -2.42
N LYS A 50 -15.91 6.14 -2.91
CA LYS A 50 -16.02 6.61 -4.30
C LYS A 50 -17.09 7.70 -4.44
N GLY A 51 -17.17 8.25 -5.66
CA GLY A 51 -18.29 9.09 -6.08
C GLY A 51 -19.64 8.38 -6.15
N SER A 52 -20.63 9.09 -6.67
CA SER A 52 -22.03 8.61 -6.81
C SER A 52 -22.19 7.41 -7.75
N GLU A 53 -21.28 7.26 -8.70
CA GLU A 53 -21.31 6.22 -9.74
C GLU A 53 -20.88 4.85 -9.23
N ALA A 54 -21.08 3.81 -10.04
CA ALA A 54 -20.60 2.45 -9.76
C ALA A 54 -19.07 2.40 -9.53
N ALA A 55 -18.58 1.47 -8.72
CA ALA A 55 -17.15 1.37 -8.40
C ALA A 55 -16.31 1.05 -9.65
N SER A 56 -16.85 0.23 -10.56
CA SER A 56 -16.28 -0.11 -11.86
C SER A 56 -16.06 1.09 -12.78
N LYS A 57 -16.70 2.24 -12.52
CA LYS A 57 -16.36 3.50 -13.20
C LYS A 57 -14.93 3.93 -12.89
N TYR A 58 -14.48 3.73 -11.65
CA TYR A 58 -13.22 4.26 -11.11
C TYR A 58 -12.14 3.19 -10.92
N VAL A 59 -12.54 1.91 -10.82
CA VAL A 59 -11.67 0.76 -10.59
C VAL A 59 -11.75 -0.19 -11.77
N THR A 60 -10.60 -0.60 -12.30
CA THR A 60 -10.51 -1.57 -13.40
C THR A 60 -9.50 -2.66 -13.07
N PHE A 61 -9.85 -3.91 -13.35
CA PHE A 61 -8.95 -5.05 -13.24
C PHE A 61 -8.41 -5.41 -14.62
N THR A 62 -7.10 -5.56 -14.74
CA THR A 62 -6.42 -5.73 -16.03
C THR A 62 -5.16 -6.58 -15.87
N ASN A 63 -4.71 -7.21 -16.94
CA ASN A 63 -3.38 -7.82 -17.04
C ASN A 63 -2.38 -6.96 -17.83
N LYS A 64 -2.75 -5.70 -18.11
CA LYS A 64 -1.93 -4.70 -18.81
C LYS A 64 -1.93 -3.40 -18.02
N PRO A 65 -0.79 -3.00 -17.42
CA PRO A 65 0.44 -3.79 -17.31
C PRO A 65 0.21 -5.10 -16.52
N PRO A 66 1.09 -6.12 -16.65
CA PRO A 66 1.07 -7.24 -15.72
C PRO A 66 1.33 -6.75 -14.29
N SER A 67 0.85 -7.51 -13.30
CA SER A 67 1.12 -7.24 -11.89
C SER A 67 2.63 -7.25 -11.59
N THR A 68 3.03 -6.82 -10.39
CA THR A 68 4.45 -6.78 -10.03
C THR A 68 5.13 -8.14 -10.24
N PRO A 69 6.29 -8.21 -10.93
CA PRO A 69 7.03 -9.46 -11.11
C PRO A 69 7.53 -10.09 -9.82
N LEU A 70 7.58 -9.32 -8.71
CA LEU A 70 8.01 -9.80 -7.39
C LEU A 70 7.22 -11.03 -6.92
N TRP A 71 5.94 -11.13 -7.30
CA TRP A 71 5.05 -12.21 -6.87
C TRP A 71 4.68 -13.20 -7.97
N PHE A 72 5.40 -13.19 -9.09
CA PHE A 72 5.14 -14.16 -10.14
C PHE A 72 5.36 -15.60 -9.65
N ASN A 73 4.59 -16.52 -10.22
CA ASN A 73 4.76 -17.93 -9.90
C ASN A 73 6.09 -18.48 -10.47
N LYS A 74 6.40 -19.75 -10.18
CA LYS A 74 7.60 -20.43 -10.70
C LYS A 74 7.69 -20.48 -12.23
N ALA A 75 6.57 -20.32 -12.94
CA ALA A 75 6.50 -20.24 -14.39
C ALA A 75 6.66 -18.81 -14.94
N ASN A 76 6.99 -17.83 -14.07
CA ASN A 76 7.15 -16.42 -14.39
C ASN A 76 5.88 -15.75 -14.93
N SER A 77 4.71 -16.13 -14.39
CA SER A 77 3.41 -15.55 -14.73
C SER A 77 2.77 -14.83 -13.54
N SER A 78 2.01 -13.77 -13.82
CA SER A 78 1.12 -13.13 -12.85
C SER A 78 0.15 -14.14 -12.23
N ILE A 79 -0.03 -14.02 -10.92
CA ILE A 79 -1.00 -14.79 -10.13
C ILE A 79 -2.21 -13.94 -9.70
N GLU A 80 -2.23 -12.69 -10.11
CA GLU A 80 -3.22 -11.68 -9.76
C GLU A 80 -3.40 -10.70 -10.92
N GLN A 81 -4.49 -9.93 -10.89
CA GLN A 81 -4.70 -8.80 -11.80
C GLN A 81 -4.05 -7.52 -11.26
N THR A 82 -3.65 -6.64 -12.16
CA THR A 82 -3.39 -5.24 -11.83
C THR A 82 -4.70 -4.52 -11.55
N ILE A 83 -4.74 -3.75 -10.47
CA ILE A 83 -5.86 -2.88 -10.12
C ILE A 83 -5.50 -1.46 -10.57
N SER A 84 -6.20 -0.94 -11.56
CA SER A 84 -6.11 0.46 -11.97
C SER A 84 -7.18 1.26 -11.24
N VAL A 85 -6.75 2.29 -10.51
CA VAL A 85 -7.62 3.21 -9.79
C VAL A 85 -7.47 4.59 -10.40
N LYS A 86 -8.59 5.27 -10.66
CA LYS A 86 -8.61 6.66 -11.12
C LYS A 86 -9.59 7.49 -10.30
N ILE A 87 -9.38 8.81 -10.36
CA ILE A 87 -10.33 9.80 -9.86
C ILE A 87 -10.69 10.76 -10.99
N ASP A 88 -11.92 11.26 -10.98
CA ASP A 88 -12.38 12.33 -11.85
C ASP A 88 -13.22 13.35 -11.05
N ASN A 89 -13.86 14.29 -11.75
CA ASN A 89 -14.68 15.31 -11.08
C ASN A 89 -15.87 14.74 -10.29
N SER A 90 -16.34 13.55 -10.64
CA SER A 90 -17.43 12.84 -9.96
C SER A 90 -16.97 12.00 -8.77
N SER A 91 -15.66 11.85 -8.53
CA SER A 91 -15.08 11.15 -7.38
C SER A 91 -15.19 11.93 -6.06
N GLU A 92 -16.35 12.54 -5.80
CA GLU A 92 -16.66 13.21 -4.55
C GLU A 92 -17.36 12.25 -3.59
N PHE A 93 -16.71 11.94 -2.46
CA PHE A 93 -17.29 11.02 -1.49
C PHE A 93 -18.33 11.72 -0.62
N VAL A 94 -19.48 11.06 -0.44
CA VAL A 94 -20.59 11.52 0.39
C VAL A 94 -20.82 10.51 1.52
N PRO A 95 -20.16 10.67 2.68
CA PRO A 95 -20.28 9.77 3.81
C PRO A 95 -21.75 9.54 4.23
N GLY A 96 -22.12 8.26 4.35
CA GLY A 96 -23.47 7.86 4.76
C GLY A 96 -24.57 8.25 3.77
N ASN A 97 -24.22 8.58 2.52
CA ASN A 97 -25.14 9.12 1.52
C ASN A 97 -25.92 10.36 2.00
N ASN A 98 -25.34 11.12 2.93
CA ASN A 98 -25.90 12.38 3.39
C ASN A 98 -25.16 13.54 2.70
N PRO A 99 -25.83 14.29 1.79
CA PRO A 99 -25.21 15.40 1.08
C PRO A 99 -24.62 16.49 1.99
N ALA A 100 -25.07 16.61 3.24
CA ALA A 100 -24.49 17.55 4.21
C ALA A 100 -23.05 17.17 4.62
N ASN A 101 -22.66 15.91 4.43
CA ASN A 101 -21.32 15.40 4.76
C ASN A 101 -20.37 15.40 3.56
N SER A 102 -20.82 15.90 2.40
CA SER A 102 -20.07 15.82 1.15
C SER A 102 -18.66 16.40 1.28
N GLN A 103 -17.67 15.63 0.82
CA GLN A 103 -16.27 15.98 0.93
C GLN A 103 -15.80 16.77 -0.31
N TRP A 104 -16.37 17.96 -0.51
CA TRP A 104 -16.14 18.81 -1.69
C TRP A 104 -14.67 19.10 -2.00
N GLY A 105 -13.84 19.20 -0.95
CA GLY A 105 -12.41 19.48 -1.05
C GLY A 105 -11.54 18.31 -1.51
N PHE A 106 -12.09 17.09 -1.55
CA PHE A 106 -11.31 15.89 -1.91
C PHE A 106 -11.82 15.26 -3.20
N ARG A 107 -10.95 14.49 -3.85
CA ARG A 107 -11.36 13.50 -4.85
C ARG A 107 -10.82 12.14 -4.46
N ARG A 108 -11.72 11.16 -4.31
CA ARG A 108 -11.45 9.90 -3.63
C ARG A 108 -11.93 8.71 -4.45
N THR A 109 -11.04 7.75 -4.65
CA THR A 109 -11.37 6.38 -5.00
C THR A 109 -10.42 5.47 -4.25
N GLU A 110 -10.90 4.85 -3.18
CA GLU A 110 -10.10 3.98 -2.32
C GLU A 110 -10.83 2.67 -2.11
N ILE A 111 -10.10 1.57 -2.20
CA ILE A 111 -10.61 0.21 -1.98
C ILE A 111 -10.20 -0.19 -0.56
N LEU A 112 -11.17 -0.70 0.19
CA LEU A 112 -10.91 -1.27 1.52
C LEU A 112 -10.66 -2.77 1.35
N GLY A 113 -9.47 -3.20 1.77
CA GLY A 113 -9.07 -4.61 1.68
C GLY A 113 -9.64 -5.48 2.78
N GLU A 114 -9.72 -4.99 4.02
CA GLU A 114 -9.86 -5.91 5.15
C GLU A 114 -11.18 -5.80 5.91
N ASN A 115 -11.60 -6.91 6.51
CA ASN A 115 -12.77 -6.98 7.41
C ASN A 115 -12.43 -7.50 8.82
N ASN A 116 -11.17 -7.87 9.12
CA ASN A 116 -10.80 -8.46 10.40
C ASN A 116 -9.58 -7.75 11.02
N ARG A 117 -9.83 -6.50 11.42
CA ARG A 117 -8.86 -5.63 12.11
C ARG A 117 -8.21 -6.30 13.30
N THR A 118 -8.98 -7.07 14.08
CA THR A 118 -8.44 -7.73 15.27
C THR A 118 -7.32 -8.70 14.93
N MET A 119 -7.48 -9.50 13.87
CA MET A 119 -6.43 -10.42 13.42
C MET A 119 -5.25 -9.68 12.78
N LEU A 120 -5.53 -8.69 11.93
CA LEU A 120 -4.51 -8.01 11.13
C LEU A 120 -3.74 -6.91 11.87
N GLN A 121 -4.28 -6.45 12.99
CA GLN A 121 -3.80 -5.28 13.73
C GLN A 121 -3.62 -5.60 15.22
N THR A 122 -2.89 -6.69 15.47
CA THR A 122 -2.44 -7.18 16.78
C THR A 122 -1.03 -7.75 16.61
N GLY A 123 -0.16 -7.61 17.61
CA GLY A 123 1.21 -8.12 17.51
C GLY A 123 2.00 -7.40 16.42
N LYS A 124 2.72 -8.16 15.59
CA LYS A 124 3.50 -7.62 14.47
C LYS A 124 2.94 -8.12 13.15
N THR A 125 2.56 -7.21 12.27
CA THR A 125 2.08 -7.54 10.92
C THR A 125 2.86 -6.76 9.85
N VAL A 126 2.88 -7.31 8.64
CA VAL A 126 3.59 -6.72 7.50
C VAL A 126 2.61 -6.55 6.34
N TRP A 127 2.51 -5.31 5.86
CA TRP A 127 1.55 -4.90 4.84
C TRP A 127 2.25 -4.79 3.49
N HIS A 128 1.98 -5.73 2.58
CA HIS A 128 2.59 -5.79 1.25
C HIS A 128 1.69 -5.14 0.20
N PHE A 129 2.28 -4.29 -0.63
CA PHE A 129 1.61 -3.71 -1.80
C PHE A 129 2.64 -3.25 -2.83
N SER A 130 2.18 -2.98 -4.05
CA SER A 130 3.04 -2.49 -5.12
C SER A 130 2.28 -1.43 -5.92
N ILE A 131 2.99 -0.39 -6.35
CA ILE A 131 2.39 0.78 -7.00
C ILE A 131 3.23 1.12 -8.24
N MET A 132 2.58 1.41 -9.35
CA MET A 132 3.21 1.85 -10.60
C MET A 132 2.47 3.09 -11.13
N PRO A 133 3.17 4.09 -11.70
CA PRO A 133 2.48 5.21 -12.32
C PRO A 133 1.71 4.77 -13.58
N ASN A 134 0.61 5.47 -13.86
CA ASN A 134 -0.07 5.38 -15.15
C ASN A 134 0.31 6.62 -16.00
N GLU A 135 1.21 6.43 -16.95
CA GLU A 135 1.73 7.49 -17.82
C GLU A 135 0.66 8.06 -18.79
N GLU A 136 -0.38 7.29 -19.12
CA GLU A 136 -1.49 7.77 -19.95
C GLU A 136 -2.41 8.74 -19.17
N HIS A 137 -2.39 8.65 -17.84
CA HIS A 137 -3.22 9.43 -16.92
C HIS A 137 -2.40 9.93 -15.72
N PRO A 138 -1.42 10.82 -15.93
CA PRO A 138 -0.50 11.26 -14.89
C PRO A 138 -1.22 12.06 -13.80
N LEU A 139 -0.72 11.94 -12.56
CA LEU A 139 -1.20 12.71 -11.42
C LEU A 139 -0.80 14.19 -11.54
N ASN A 140 -1.65 15.10 -11.06
CA ASN A 140 -1.31 16.52 -10.96
C ASN A 140 -0.53 16.79 -9.68
N LEU A 141 0.80 16.75 -9.77
CA LEU A 141 1.72 16.85 -8.63
C LEU A 141 1.72 18.19 -7.88
N THR A 142 0.93 19.19 -8.30
CA THR A 142 0.68 20.38 -7.47
C THR A 142 -0.21 20.10 -6.26
N HIS A 143 -0.86 18.93 -6.22
CA HIS A 143 -1.71 18.46 -5.13
C HIS A 143 -1.04 17.32 -4.38
N GLU A 144 -1.47 17.06 -3.15
CA GLU A 144 -1.07 15.87 -2.42
C GLU A 144 -2.00 14.71 -2.78
N TYR A 145 -1.42 13.52 -2.94
CA TYR A 145 -2.15 12.27 -3.05
C TYR A 145 -1.73 11.34 -1.91
N GLN A 146 -2.71 10.73 -1.25
CA GLN A 146 -2.50 9.66 -0.27
C GLN A 146 -2.97 8.36 -0.92
N LEU A 147 -2.03 7.43 -1.12
CA LEU A 147 -2.20 6.28 -2.01
C LEU A 147 -2.54 4.99 -1.26
N THR A 148 -1.92 4.79 -0.10
CA THR A 148 -2.09 3.59 0.71
C THR A 148 -1.90 3.96 2.17
N PHE A 149 -2.87 3.64 3.02
CA PHE A 149 -2.85 4.05 4.41
C PHE A 149 -3.77 3.17 5.27
N ILE A 150 -3.58 3.24 6.58
CA ILE A 150 -4.52 2.70 7.56
C ILE A 150 -5.15 3.88 8.31
N GLU A 151 -6.48 4.00 8.24
CA GLU A 151 -7.30 5.09 8.81
C GLU A 151 -7.88 4.66 10.17
N PRO A 152 -7.24 5.00 11.30
CA PRO A 152 -7.84 4.88 12.62
C PRO A 152 -8.86 5.99 12.86
N SER A 153 -9.53 5.93 14.01
CA SER A 153 -10.64 6.84 14.36
C SER A 153 -10.24 8.31 14.63
N ASP A 154 -8.95 8.64 14.71
CA ASP A 154 -8.45 9.98 15.03
C ASP A 154 -8.13 10.84 13.80
N GLY A 155 -8.31 10.30 12.58
CA GLY A 155 -8.11 11.03 11.33
C GLY A 155 -6.65 11.20 10.91
N VAL A 156 -5.71 10.51 11.57
CA VAL A 156 -4.30 10.49 11.19
C VAL A 156 -3.86 9.05 10.93
N HIS A 157 -3.23 8.81 9.79
CA HIS A 157 -2.93 7.45 9.34
C HIS A 157 -1.88 6.75 10.21
N VAL A 158 -2.03 5.46 10.50
CA VAL A 158 -0.99 4.67 11.20
C VAL A 158 0.33 4.71 10.41
N PHE A 159 0.22 4.57 9.09
CA PHE A 159 1.23 4.92 8.11
C PHE A 159 0.53 5.42 6.86
N SER A 160 1.24 6.17 6.02
CA SER A 160 0.72 6.50 4.68
C SER A 160 1.81 6.54 3.63
N VAL A 161 1.47 6.10 2.42
CA VAL A 161 2.27 6.36 1.21
C VAL A 161 1.65 7.53 0.47
N ARG A 162 2.45 8.56 0.22
CA ARG A 162 2.01 9.83 -0.39
C ARG A 162 2.88 10.22 -1.57
N ILE A 163 2.32 11.03 -2.47
CA ILE A 163 3.03 11.67 -3.59
C ILE A 163 2.46 13.05 -3.86
N GLY A 164 3.17 13.87 -4.64
CA GLY A 164 2.76 15.22 -4.97
C GLY A 164 3.16 16.22 -3.88
N SER A 165 2.74 17.46 -4.08
CA SER A 165 3.08 18.58 -3.21
C SER A 165 2.26 18.54 -1.92
N PRO A 166 2.89 18.52 -0.73
CA PRO A 166 2.15 18.48 0.54
C PRO A 166 1.13 19.61 0.66
N PHE A 167 -0.05 19.28 1.16
CA PHE A 167 -1.07 20.27 1.49
C PHE A 167 -0.60 21.16 2.63
N THR A 168 -0.78 22.47 2.49
CA THR A 168 -0.34 23.50 3.44
C THR A 168 -1.37 24.60 3.53
N ILE A 169 -1.49 25.21 4.72
CA ILE A 169 -2.31 26.41 4.96
C ILE A 169 -1.40 27.48 5.58
N PRO A 170 -1.12 28.60 4.89
CA PRO A 170 -1.54 28.91 3.51
C PRO A 170 -0.89 27.98 2.49
N THR A 171 -1.46 27.90 1.29
CA THR A 171 -0.91 27.13 0.17
C THR A 171 0.54 27.53 -0.09
N ALA A 172 1.40 26.53 -0.30
CA ALA A 172 2.81 26.74 -0.61
C ALA A 172 2.97 27.73 -1.78
N PRO A 173 3.91 28.69 -1.68
CA PRO A 173 4.04 29.77 -2.66
C PRO A 173 4.58 29.29 -4.03
N LYS A 174 5.16 28.09 -4.07
CA LYS A 174 5.70 27.47 -5.29
C LYS A 174 5.28 26.01 -5.35
N LEU A 175 4.54 25.67 -6.41
CA LEU A 175 4.08 24.32 -6.72
C LEU A 175 4.43 23.96 -8.17
N PRO A 176 4.74 22.68 -8.48
CA PRO A 176 4.95 21.60 -7.53
C PRO A 176 6.19 21.83 -6.64
N THR A 177 6.22 21.24 -5.45
CA THR A 177 7.42 21.24 -4.61
C THR A 177 8.52 20.38 -5.24
N GLU A 178 9.77 20.59 -4.83
CA GLU A 178 10.93 19.87 -5.37
C GLU A 178 10.80 18.34 -5.23
N THR A 179 10.16 17.86 -4.16
CA THR A 179 9.98 16.43 -3.87
C THR A 179 8.64 15.87 -4.37
N ALA A 180 7.87 16.63 -5.15
CA ALA A 180 6.50 16.23 -5.52
C ALA A 180 6.46 14.97 -6.41
N GLY A 181 7.53 14.70 -7.16
CA GLY A 181 7.66 13.50 -8.00
C GLY A 181 8.09 12.23 -7.26
N SER A 182 8.14 12.26 -5.94
CA SER A 182 8.60 11.12 -5.14
C SER A 182 7.49 10.52 -4.29
N LEU A 183 7.46 9.19 -4.25
CA LEU A 183 6.72 8.44 -3.23
C LEU A 183 7.39 8.65 -1.89
N ARG A 184 6.59 8.91 -0.86
CA ARG A 184 7.01 9.13 0.53
C ARG A 184 6.23 8.19 1.43
N VAL A 185 6.92 7.44 2.28
CA VAL A 185 6.29 6.66 3.36
C VAL A 185 6.40 7.46 4.65
N LEU A 186 5.25 7.75 5.26
CA LEU A 186 5.15 8.55 6.49
C LEU A 186 4.63 7.69 7.65
N ASN A 187 5.12 7.96 8.86
CA ASN A 187 4.53 7.45 10.11
C ASN A 187 3.31 8.30 10.54
N HIS A 188 2.70 7.98 11.68
CA HIS A 188 1.54 8.70 12.19
C HIS A 188 1.85 10.14 12.62
N ALA A 189 3.09 10.43 13.03
CA ALA A 189 3.55 11.80 13.30
C ALA A 189 3.81 12.62 12.02
N LEU A 190 3.50 12.07 10.83
CA LEU A 190 3.77 12.65 9.51
C LEU A 190 5.25 12.84 9.19
N GLU A 191 6.13 12.11 9.87
CA GLU A 191 7.56 12.08 9.57
C GLU A 191 7.82 11.12 8.41
N THR A 192 8.63 11.56 7.45
CA THR A 192 8.97 10.73 6.28
C THR A 192 10.07 9.73 6.66
N LEU A 193 9.76 8.44 6.56
CA LEU A 193 10.69 7.34 6.84
C LEU A 193 11.47 6.87 5.61
N TYR A 194 10.87 7.01 4.43
CA TYR A 194 11.47 6.59 3.17
C TYR A 194 10.95 7.45 2.02
N THR A 195 11.83 7.77 1.08
CA THR A 195 11.50 8.51 -0.16
C THR A 195 12.14 7.82 -1.34
N THR A 196 11.39 7.65 -2.44
CA THR A 196 11.92 7.19 -3.73
C THR A 196 11.25 7.96 -4.87
N PRO A 197 11.98 8.31 -5.95
CA PRO A 197 11.35 8.78 -7.18
C PRO A 197 10.28 7.80 -7.67
N PHE A 198 9.18 8.33 -8.19
CA PHE A 198 8.10 7.53 -8.77
C PHE A 198 8.37 7.25 -10.25
N ASP A 199 9.30 6.33 -10.50
CA ASP A 199 9.80 6.04 -11.84
C ASP A 199 8.71 5.49 -12.78
N ALA A 200 8.72 5.99 -14.01
CA ALA A 200 7.86 5.53 -15.10
C ALA A 200 8.01 4.02 -15.34
N GLU A 201 6.92 3.37 -15.74
CA GLU A 201 6.86 1.94 -16.13
C GLU A 201 7.45 0.97 -15.07
N THR A 202 7.58 1.41 -13.82
CA THR A 202 8.28 0.67 -12.76
C THR A 202 7.35 0.40 -11.59
N TRP A 203 7.16 -0.88 -11.27
CA TRP A 203 6.54 -1.28 -10.02
C TRP A 203 7.45 -0.91 -8.84
N HIS A 204 6.95 -0.12 -7.90
CA HIS A 204 7.57 0.13 -6.60
C HIS A 204 6.91 -0.76 -5.57
N ASN A 205 7.68 -1.69 -5.02
CA ASN A 205 7.18 -2.68 -4.06
C ASN A 205 7.46 -2.19 -2.64
N PHE A 206 6.48 -2.35 -1.75
CA PHE A 206 6.59 -1.97 -0.36
C PHE A 206 6.18 -3.13 0.55
N ALA A 207 6.84 -3.22 1.70
CA ALA A 207 6.34 -3.96 2.84
C ALA A 207 6.50 -3.10 4.09
N ILE A 208 5.38 -2.74 4.72
CA ILE A 208 5.35 -1.89 5.90
C ILE A 208 5.14 -2.77 7.12
N GLN A 209 6.16 -2.87 7.97
CA GLN A 209 6.07 -3.62 9.23
C GLN A 209 5.48 -2.70 10.30
N VAL A 210 4.36 -3.11 10.88
CA VAL A 210 3.73 -2.44 12.02
C VAL A 210 3.74 -3.40 13.20
N ASP A 211 4.31 -2.95 14.32
CA ASP A 211 4.17 -3.63 15.61
C ASP A 211 3.14 -2.86 16.44
N TRP A 212 1.94 -3.44 16.58
CA TRP A 212 0.77 -2.84 17.23
C TRP A 212 0.88 -2.81 18.75
N ASP A 213 1.66 -3.74 19.32
CA ASP A 213 1.83 -3.87 20.77
C ASP A 213 2.84 -2.83 21.27
N THR A 214 3.96 -2.70 20.57
CA THR A 214 5.03 -1.73 20.89
C THR A 214 4.90 -0.40 20.16
N ARG A 215 3.94 -0.28 19.23
CA ARG A 215 3.72 0.88 18.35
C ARG A 215 5.00 1.30 17.64
N THR A 216 5.59 0.39 16.87
CA THR A 216 6.75 0.69 16.02
C THR A 216 6.46 0.43 14.54
N LEU A 217 7.17 1.15 13.66
CA LEU A 217 6.98 1.13 12.22
C LEU A 217 8.33 0.98 11.50
N GLY A 218 8.39 0.13 10.46
CA GLY A 218 9.57 -0.02 9.62
C GLY A 218 9.19 -0.27 8.16
N VAL A 219 10.07 0.13 7.24
CA VAL A 219 9.81 0.11 5.80
C VAL A 219 10.82 -0.80 5.10
N PHE A 220 10.29 -1.68 4.26
CA PHE A 220 11.04 -2.40 3.24
C PHE A 220 10.56 -1.96 1.86
N ALA A 221 11.48 -1.86 0.91
CA ALA A 221 11.15 -1.50 -0.47
C ALA A 221 12.05 -2.19 -1.50
N SER A 222 11.56 -2.28 -2.72
CA SER A 222 12.30 -2.68 -3.92
C SER A 222 11.59 -2.17 -5.18
N LYS A 223 12.16 -2.44 -6.36
CA LYS A 223 11.56 -2.08 -7.66
C LYS A 223 11.45 -3.31 -8.56
N GLY A 224 10.47 -3.31 -9.46
CA GLY A 224 10.25 -4.39 -10.43
C GLY A 224 10.15 -5.76 -9.76
N GLY A 225 10.96 -6.72 -10.20
CA GLY A 225 11.02 -8.08 -9.64
C GLY A 225 12.03 -8.25 -8.49
N ASP A 226 12.70 -7.19 -8.04
CA ASP A 226 13.75 -7.29 -7.02
C ASP A 226 13.18 -7.61 -5.64
N LYS A 227 13.92 -8.38 -4.85
CA LYS A 227 13.54 -8.71 -3.47
C LYS A 227 13.50 -7.44 -2.61
N LEU A 228 12.50 -7.37 -1.73
CA LEU A 228 12.38 -6.32 -0.73
C LEU A 228 13.62 -6.25 0.17
N THR A 229 14.10 -5.04 0.43
CA THR A 229 15.21 -4.76 1.34
C THR A 229 14.78 -3.76 2.40
N LYS A 230 15.39 -3.80 3.60
CA LYS A 230 15.10 -2.83 4.67
C LYS A 230 15.63 -1.46 4.23
N VAL A 231 14.74 -0.45 4.17
CA VAL A 231 15.09 0.92 3.71
C VAL A 231 14.87 2.00 4.77
N SER A 232 14.26 1.67 5.90
CA SER A 232 14.21 2.53 7.09
C SER A 232 14.61 1.75 8.32
N ASP A 233 15.02 2.45 9.38
CA ASP A 233 15.04 1.86 10.71
C ASP A 233 13.64 1.56 11.23
N LEU A 234 13.59 0.73 12.27
CA LEU A 234 12.37 0.53 13.05
C LEU A 234 12.25 1.72 14.01
N VAL A 235 11.24 2.56 13.80
CA VAL A 235 11.05 3.80 14.56
C VAL A 235 9.81 3.71 15.46
N PRO A 236 9.75 4.47 16.55
CA PRO A 236 8.51 4.66 17.29
C PRO A 236 7.40 5.25 16.41
N ASN A 237 6.18 4.81 16.67
CA ASN A 237 4.93 5.31 16.09
C ASN A 237 3.95 5.64 17.22
N ASP A 238 4.48 6.19 18.32
CA ASP A 238 3.81 6.38 19.60
C ASP A 238 2.65 7.37 19.58
N SER A 239 2.56 8.21 18.56
CA SER A 239 1.43 9.09 18.34
C SER A 239 0.16 8.33 17.96
N THR A 240 0.27 7.05 17.56
CA THR A 240 -0.91 6.17 17.41
C THR A 240 -1.48 5.80 18.77
N LYS A 241 -2.79 5.56 18.83
CA LYS A 241 -3.42 5.02 20.04
C LYS A 241 -3.05 3.54 20.24
N PRO A 242 -3.00 3.03 21.47
CA PRO A 242 -2.95 1.59 21.71
C PRO A 242 -4.15 0.87 21.07
N VAL A 243 -4.02 -0.42 20.80
CA VAL A 243 -5.16 -1.24 20.40
C VAL A 243 -6.15 -1.39 21.58
N PRO A 244 -7.47 -1.41 21.33
CA PRO A 244 -8.13 -1.46 20.03
C PRO A 244 -8.31 -0.11 19.30
N GLU A 245 -8.15 1.04 19.96
CA GLU A 245 -8.48 2.37 19.40
C GLU A 245 -7.54 2.80 18.26
N GLY A 246 -6.30 2.30 18.26
CA GLY A 246 -5.32 2.55 17.20
C GLY A 246 -5.53 1.73 15.93
N ARG A 247 -6.51 0.81 15.93
CA ARG A 247 -6.84 0.05 14.73
C ARG A 247 -7.60 0.92 13.74
N GLY A 248 -7.40 0.66 12.45
CA GLY A 248 -7.98 1.44 11.37
C GLY A 248 -8.40 0.61 10.17
N GLU A 249 -9.00 1.26 9.18
CA GLU A 249 -9.37 0.63 7.92
C GLU A 249 -8.19 0.71 6.95
N PHE A 250 -7.86 -0.39 6.27
CA PHE A 250 -6.78 -0.39 5.27
C PHE A 250 -7.31 0.06 3.90
N HIS A 251 -6.87 1.24 3.47
CA HIS A 251 -7.24 1.87 2.21
C HIS A 251 -6.09 1.81 1.22
N PHE A 252 -6.40 1.49 -0.04
CA PHE A 252 -5.49 1.67 -1.16
C PHE A 252 -6.22 2.20 -2.39
N GLY A 253 -5.63 3.19 -3.06
CA GLY A 253 -6.24 3.90 -4.18
C GLY A 253 -5.71 5.32 -4.30
N LEU A 254 -6.60 6.29 -4.44
CA LEU A 254 -6.29 7.70 -4.61
C LEU A 254 -7.19 8.57 -3.73
N LEU A 255 -6.59 9.24 -2.74
CA LEU A 255 -7.17 10.39 -2.05
C LEU A 255 -6.39 11.63 -2.47
N LYS A 256 -7.01 12.52 -3.25
CA LYS A 256 -6.44 13.81 -3.65
C LYS A 256 -6.90 14.91 -2.70
N VAL A 257 -5.94 15.64 -2.14
CA VAL A 257 -6.09 16.81 -1.25
C VAL A 257 -5.81 18.10 -2.00
#